data_AF-A0A135S4Z1-F1
#
_entry.id   AF-A0A135S4Z1-F1
#
_cell.length_a   1.000
_cell.length_b   1.000
_cell.length_c   1.000
_cell.angle_alpha   90.00
_cell.angle_beta   90.00
_cell.angle_gamma   90.00
#
_symmetry.space_group_name_H-M   'P 1'
#
loop_
_entity.id
_entity.type
_entity.pdbx_description
1 polymer ?
#
loop_
_entity_poly.entity_id
_entity_poly.type
_entity_poly.pdbx_seq_one_letter_code
_entity_poly.pdbx_strand_id
1 'polypeptide(L)'
;MPNYTEIHVKNAENDVLQGKSIRKAAADWGIPYATLSRRLKGATTVRKSKEDFQRLSKSQEKSLAQWAIIQGSLGFAPSHTQVREFASRIVRKGGDQRPLADTDVLRAPPWDPMLPEVPQTPQDAHIVTPKKSGDLRRYRKLWEVRGEVDDFDSVSRKLIFDKVGKQLDAQNFALAATQRTIQSLEAQVALYKPVSRAKVRQDPNERFVQIETIMRTKKEVAARPQRQITESTTVPGISEAAFASMCSEFQL
;
A
#
# COMPACT_ATOMS: atom_id res chain seq x y z
N MET A 1 2.39 4.20 24.79
CA MET A 1 2.65 5.56 25.33
C MET A 1 1.40 6.06 26.02
N PRO A 2 1.48 6.73 27.18
CA PRO A 2 0.29 7.28 27.85
C PRO A 2 -0.39 8.32 26.95
N ASN A 3 -1.69 8.13 26.70
CA ASN A 3 -2.51 8.99 25.85
C ASN A 3 -3.06 10.15 26.69
N TYR A 4 -2.25 11.18 26.92
CA TYR A 4 -2.69 12.41 27.60
C TYR A 4 -2.92 13.53 26.59
N THR A 5 -3.96 14.33 26.82
CA THR A 5 -4.30 15.49 25.99
C THR A 5 -3.83 16.78 26.64
N GLU A 6 -3.80 17.87 25.87
CA GLU A 6 -3.50 19.22 26.38
C GLU A 6 -4.47 19.65 27.49
N ILE A 7 -5.71 19.17 27.45
CA ILE A 7 -6.74 19.44 28.45
C ILE A 7 -6.32 18.85 29.81
N HIS A 8 -5.79 17.62 29.81
CA HIS A 8 -5.31 16.98 31.03
C HIS A 8 -4.16 17.79 31.65
N VAL A 9 -3.23 18.28 30.82
CA VAL A 9 -2.09 19.09 31.29
C VAL A 9 -2.56 20.38 31.97
N LYS A 10 -3.53 21.08 31.36
CA LYS A 10 -4.11 22.31 31.94
C LYS A 10 -4.85 22.06 33.25
N ASN A 11 -5.62 20.97 33.32
CA ASN A 11 -6.33 20.63 34.55
C ASN A 11 -5.34 20.26 35.67
N ALA A 12 -4.27 19.53 35.33
CA ALA A 12 -3.21 19.21 36.27
C ALA A 12 -2.44 20.47 36.74
N GLU A 13 -2.22 21.45 35.87
CA GLU A 13 -1.67 22.76 36.26
C GLU A 13 -2.57 23.47 37.27
N ASN A 14 -3.88 23.53 37.00
CA ASN A 14 -4.87 24.14 37.91
C ASN A 14 -4.90 23.45 39.27
N ASP A 15 -4.82 22.12 39.29
CA ASP A 15 -4.75 21.32 40.51
C ASP A 15 -3.49 21.63 41.34
N VAL A 16 -2.35 21.85 40.68
CA VAL A 16 -1.11 22.28 41.35
C VAL A 16 -1.25 23.70 41.89
N LEU A 17 -1.90 24.60 41.15
CA LEU A 17 -2.22 25.96 41.63
C LEU A 17 -3.16 25.95 42.84
N GLN A 18 -4.05 24.96 42.93
CA GLN A 18 -4.91 24.72 44.10
C GLN A 18 -4.17 24.07 45.28
N GLY A 19 -2.85 23.85 45.18
CA GLY A 19 -2.01 23.35 46.26
C GLY A 19 -1.76 21.83 46.25
N LYS A 20 -2.20 21.09 45.23
CA LYS A 20 -1.82 19.68 45.09
C LYS A 20 -0.35 19.56 44.69
N SER A 21 0.32 18.52 45.19
CA SER A 21 1.70 18.25 44.75
C SER A 21 1.74 17.87 43.27
N ILE A 22 2.82 18.27 42.57
CA ILE A 22 3.02 17.99 41.14
C ILE A 22 2.93 16.49 40.83
N ARG A 23 3.46 15.63 41.70
CA ARG A 23 3.40 14.16 41.53
C ARG A 23 1.98 13.64 41.65
N LYS A 24 1.20 14.15 42.60
CA LYS A 24 -0.21 13.75 42.79
C LYS A 24 -1.07 14.21 41.63
N ALA A 25 -0.97 15.48 41.23
CA ALA A 25 -1.68 15.99 40.05
C ALA A 25 -1.31 15.24 38.76
N ALA A 26 -0.02 14.92 38.57
CA ALA A 26 0.42 14.12 37.42
C ALA A 26 -0.17 12.69 37.42
N ALA A 27 -0.24 12.04 38.59
CA ALA A 27 -0.83 10.72 38.73
C ALA A 27 -2.35 10.74 38.51
N ASP A 28 -3.07 11.70 39.11
CA ASP A 28 -4.52 11.84 39.01
C ASP A 28 -4.98 12.05 37.56
N TRP A 29 -4.22 12.81 36.77
CA TRP A 29 -4.53 13.11 35.36
C TRP A 29 -3.83 12.17 34.35
N GLY A 30 -3.05 11.19 34.81
CA GLY A 30 -2.37 10.21 33.95
C GLY A 30 -1.28 10.80 33.05
N ILE A 31 -0.58 11.83 33.52
CA ILE A 31 0.44 12.58 32.76
C ILE A 31 1.83 12.25 33.31
N PRO A 32 2.86 12.10 32.47
CA PRO A 32 4.23 12.00 32.96
C PRO A 32 4.62 13.21 33.81
N TYR A 33 5.16 12.97 35.00
CA TYR A 33 5.63 14.02 35.92
C TYR A 33 6.56 15.03 35.21
N ALA A 34 7.46 14.53 34.36
CA ALA A 34 8.40 15.37 33.61
C ALA A 34 7.68 16.38 32.70
N THR A 35 6.55 16.00 32.10
CA THR A 35 5.74 16.88 31.25
C THR A 35 5.13 18.00 32.07
N LEU A 36 4.46 17.67 33.18
CA LEU A 36 3.83 18.67 34.06
C LEU A 36 4.87 19.60 34.70
N SER A 37 6.00 19.05 35.17
CA SER A 37 7.09 19.84 35.73
C SER A 37 7.69 20.80 34.70
N ARG A 38 7.95 20.34 33.48
CA ARG A 38 8.49 21.19 32.41
C ARG A 38 7.50 22.30 32.03
N ARG A 39 6.21 21.99 32.04
CA ARG A 39 5.14 22.94 31.74
C ARG A 39 5.01 24.03 32.80
N LEU A 40 5.10 23.69 34.09
CA LEU A 40 5.16 24.65 35.19
C LEU A 40 6.39 25.57 35.12
N LYS A 41 7.50 25.09 34.54
CA LYS A 41 8.70 25.91 34.25
C LYS A 41 8.55 26.80 33.00
N GLY A 42 7.36 26.86 32.40
CA GLY A 42 7.06 27.74 31.27
C GLY A 42 7.27 27.12 29.89
N ALA A 43 7.53 25.80 29.78
CA ALA A 43 7.67 25.20 28.46
C ALA A 43 6.34 25.18 27.69
N THR A 44 6.39 25.68 26.45
CA THR A 44 5.23 25.74 25.56
C THR A 44 5.05 24.42 24.81
N THR A 45 3.89 24.24 24.16
CA THR A 45 3.67 23.09 23.28
C THR A 45 4.49 23.23 22.02
N VAL A 46 4.86 22.10 21.42
CA VAL A 46 5.48 22.07 20.08
C VAL A 46 4.62 22.82 19.05
N ARG A 47 3.29 22.76 19.18
CA ARG A 47 2.38 23.51 18.32
C ARG A 47 2.55 25.02 18.53
N LYS A 48 2.52 25.49 19.78
CA LYS A 48 2.69 26.91 20.10
C LYS A 48 4.06 27.44 19.69
N SER A 49 5.13 26.67 19.92
CA SER A 49 6.48 27.07 19.50
C SER A 49 6.66 27.12 17.98
N LYS A 50 5.80 26.43 17.22
CA LYS A 50 5.82 26.45 15.75
C LYS A 50 4.97 27.57 15.16
N GLU A 51 4.17 28.28 15.95
CA GLU A 51 3.29 29.36 15.48
C GLU A 51 4.07 30.46 14.74
N ASP A 52 5.23 30.85 15.25
CA ASP A 52 6.07 31.90 14.65
C ASP A 52 6.66 31.48 13.28
N PHE A 53 6.68 30.17 12.99
CA PHE A 53 7.15 29.62 11.72
C PHE A 53 6.00 29.34 10.73
N GLN A 54 4.74 29.54 11.14
CA GLN A 54 3.58 29.39 10.26
C GLN A 54 3.45 30.61 9.36
N ARG A 55 3.22 30.37 8.06
CA ARG A 55 3.06 31.44 7.06
C ARG A 55 1.64 32.01 7.02
N LEU A 56 0.67 31.29 7.55
CA LEU A 56 -0.70 31.75 7.71
C LEU A 56 -0.91 32.22 9.14
N SER A 57 -1.62 33.32 9.31
CA SER A 57 -2.04 33.75 10.64
C SER A 57 -3.11 32.81 11.20
N LYS A 58 -3.25 32.77 12.53
CA LYS A 58 -4.27 31.94 13.20
C LYS A 58 -5.69 32.22 12.71
N SER A 59 -6.00 33.48 12.39
CA SER A 59 -7.31 33.86 11.84
C SER A 59 -7.52 33.33 10.43
N GLN A 60 -6.48 33.36 9.59
CA GLN A 60 -6.51 32.78 8.25
C GLN A 60 -6.65 31.25 8.29
N GLU A 61 -5.88 30.57 9.15
CA GLU A 61 -6.02 29.12 9.34
C GLU A 61 -7.42 28.75 9.81
N LYS A 62 -8.01 29.54 10.72
CA LYS A 62 -9.38 29.33 11.20
C LYS A 62 -10.40 29.48 10.08
N SER A 63 -10.28 30.52 9.26
CA SER A 63 -11.16 30.73 8.11
C SER A 63 -11.00 29.64 7.05
N LEU A 64 -9.77 29.18 6.78
CA LEU A 64 -9.47 28.06 5.88
C LEU A 64 -10.09 26.76 6.39
N ALA A 65 -9.95 26.47 7.68
CA ALA A 65 -10.55 25.30 8.32
C ALA A 65 -12.08 25.36 8.27
N GLN A 66 -12.67 26.51 8.58
CA GLN A 66 -14.12 26.71 8.50
C GLN A 66 -14.62 26.51 7.07
N TRP A 67 -13.92 27.07 6.07
CA TRP A 67 -14.23 26.84 4.67
C TRP A 67 -14.21 25.35 4.31
N ALA A 68 -13.18 24.60 4.72
CA ALA A 68 -13.08 23.17 4.46
C ALA A 68 -14.22 22.37 5.13
N ILE A 69 -14.62 22.73 6.36
CA ILE A 69 -15.75 22.11 7.07
C ILE A 69 -17.06 22.40 6.34
N ILE A 70 -17.29 23.65 5.91
CA ILE A 70 -18.49 24.04 5.16
C ILE A 70 -18.58 23.24 3.86
N GLN A 71 -17.48 23.16 3.09
CA GLN A 71 -17.43 22.38 1.86
C GLN A 71 -17.72 20.88 2.12
N GLY A 72 -17.21 20.31 3.21
CA GLY A 72 -17.56 18.96 3.66
C GLY A 72 -19.06 18.79 3.96
N SER A 73 -19.68 19.75 4.65
CA SER A 73 -21.12 19.73 4.95
C SER A 73 -22.01 19.84 3.70
N LEU A 74 -21.49 20.45 2.63
CA LEU A 74 -22.15 20.55 1.32
C LEU A 74 -21.96 19.28 0.46
N GLY A 75 -21.24 18.27 0.97
CA GLY A 75 -20.95 17.03 0.24
C GLY A 75 -19.72 17.10 -0.67
N PHE A 76 -19.01 18.23 -0.69
CA PHE A 76 -17.81 18.45 -1.51
C PHE A 76 -16.58 18.64 -0.62
N ALA A 77 -16.21 17.61 0.15
CA ALA A 77 -15.03 17.69 1.01
C ALA A 77 -13.76 17.97 0.17
N PRO A 78 -13.04 19.08 0.43
CA PRO A 78 -11.93 19.47 -0.42
C PRO A 78 -10.73 18.54 -0.21
N SER A 79 -10.06 18.18 -1.31
CA SER A 79 -8.81 17.41 -1.26
C SER A 79 -7.68 18.24 -0.63
N HIS A 80 -6.68 17.56 -0.07
CA HIS A 80 -5.50 18.21 0.50
C HIS A 80 -4.78 19.13 -0.50
N THR A 81 -4.78 18.79 -1.79
CA THR A 81 -4.25 19.64 -2.87
C THR A 81 -5.05 20.94 -3.03
N GLN A 82 -6.38 20.85 -3.00
CA GLN A 82 -7.27 22.02 -3.10
C GLN A 82 -7.14 22.93 -1.87
N VAL A 83 -7.05 22.36 -0.67
CA VAL A 83 -6.77 23.12 0.56
C VAL A 83 -5.42 23.82 0.47
N ARG A 84 -4.40 23.14 -0.07
CA ARG A 84 -3.06 23.72 -0.30
C ARG A 84 -3.09 24.86 -1.31
N GLU A 85 -3.77 24.70 -2.44
CA GLU A 85 -3.93 25.77 -3.44
C GLU A 85 -4.67 26.97 -2.87
N PHE A 86 -5.69 26.74 -2.04
CA PHE A 86 -6.40 27.83 -1.40
C PHE A 86 -5.52 28.55 -0.36
N ALA A 87 -4.76 27.79 0.44
CA ALA A 87 -3.77 28.34 1.36
C ALA A 87 -2.68 29.15 0.62
N SER A 88 -2.15 28.65 -0.50
CA SER A 88 -1.15 29.36 -1.30
C SER A 88 -1.71 30.66 -1.88
N ARG A 89 -2.97 30.69 -2.30
CA ARG A 89 -3.66 31.91 -2.74
C ARG A 89 -3.80 32.94 -1.61
N ILE A 90 -4.10 32.52 -0.38
CA ILE A 90 -4.18 33.41 0.79
C ILE A 90 -2.81 34.04 1.07
N VAL A 91 -1.76 33.21 1.11
CA VAL A 91 -0.39 33.65 1.38
C VAL A 91 0.11 34.60 0.29
N ARG A 92 -0.17 34.28 -0.99
CA ARG A 92 0.15 35.15 -2.13
C ARG A 92 -0.52 36.52 -2.05
N LYS A 93 -1.79 36.57 -1.64
CA LYS A 93 -2.49 37.85 -1.39
C LYS A 93 -1.88 38.63 -0.24
N GLY A 94 -1.24 37.95 0.71
CA GLY A 94 -0.47 38.58 1.80
C GLY A 94 0.90 39.11 1.40
N GLY A 95 1.32 38.96 0.14
CA GLY A 95 2.61 39.44 -0.37
C GLY A 95 3.71 38.36 -0.48
N ASP A 96 3.45 37.17 0.07
CA ASP A 96 4.41 36.07 0.08
C ASP A 96 4.22 35.16 -1.15
N GLN A 97 5.14 35.23 -2.11
CA GLN A 97 5.09 34.42 -3.35
C GLN A 97 5.81 33.07 -3.22
N ARG A 98 6.39 32.74 -2.07
CA ARG A 98 7.12 31.48 -1.90
C ARG A 98 6.15 30.29 -1.99
N PRO A 99 6.49 29.21 -2.70
CA PRO A 99 5.64 28.02 -2.72
C PRO A 99 5.45 27.48 -1.29
N LEU A 100 4.25 27.02 -0.96
CA LEU A 100 3.93 26.48 0.38
C LEU A 100 4.48 25.06 0.57
N ALA A 101 5.00 24.45 -0.50
CA ALA A 101 5.57 23.10 -0.53
C ALA A 101 7.04 23.13 -0.94
N ASP A 102 7.81 22.21 -0.36
CA ASP A 102 9.18 21.85 -0.75
C ASP A 102 9.26 21.16 -2.13
N THR A 103 8.13 21.02 -2.84
CA THR A 103 8.04 20.31 -4.13
C THR A 103 8.27 21.22 -5.34
N ASP A 104 8.17 22.55 -5.19
CA ASP A 104 8.25 23.48 -6.32
C ASP A 104 9.66 24.05 -6.52
N VAL A 105 10.56 23.83 -5.56
CA VAL A 105 11.98 23.77 -5.88
C VAL A 105 12.21 22.35 -6.38
N LEU A 106 12.63 22.21 -7.63
CA LEU A 106 13.51 21.10 -8.00
C LEU A 106 14.68 21.18 -7.02
N ARG A 107 14.57 20.47 -5.89
CA ARG A 107 15.71 20.24 -5.03
C ARG A 107 16.67 19.54 -5.96
N ALA A 108 17.74 20.23 -6.36
CA ALA A 108 18.86 19.58 -7.01
C ALA A 108 19.12 18.33 -6.17
N PRO A 109 19.09 17.13 -6.79
CA PRO A 109 19.31 15.92 -6.02
C PRO A 109 20.60 16.12 -5.22
N PRO A 110 20.71 15.61 -3.98
CA PRO A 110 21.89 15.82 -3.14
C PRO A 110 23.22 15.36 -3.77
N TRP A 111 23.18 14.77 -4.96
CA TRP A 111 24.33 14.33 -5.73
C TRP A 111 24.59 15.30 -6.91
N ASP A 112 25.74 15.96 -6.82
CA ASP A 112 26.43 16.71 -7.88
C ASP A 112 27.07 15.67 -8.85
N PRO A 113 26.90 15.79 -10.19
CA PRO A 113 27.38 14.79 -11.16
C PRO A 113 28.91 14.62 -11.26
N MET A 114 29.70 15.36 -10.46
CA MET A 114 31.18 15.25 -10.44
C MET A 114 31.74 14.54 -9.19
N LEU A 115 30.91 14.04 -8.28
CA LEU A 115 31.39 13.25 -7.14
C LEU A 115 31.81 11.84 -7.57
N PRO A 116 32.92 11.27 -7.03
CA PRO A 116 33.25 9.87 -7.27
C PRO A 116 32.08 9.00 -6.83
N GLU A 117 31.71 8.02 -7.67
CA GLU A 117 30.52 7.17 -7.49
C GLU A 117 30.36 6.77 -6.01
N VAL A 118 29.21 7.13 -5.42
CA VAL A 118 28.85 6.69 -4.08
C VAL A 118 28.95 5.16 -4.09
N PRO A 119 29.74 4.53 -3.19
CA PRO A 119 29.86 3.08 -3.19
C PRO A 119 28.45 2.50 -3.07
N GLN A 120 28.03 1.74 -4.08
CA GLN A 120 26.68 1.19 -4.17
C GLN A 120 26.31 0.57 -2.84
N THR A 121 25.24 1.10 -2.23
CA THR A 121 24.72 0.55 -0.99
C THR A 121 24.21 -0.86 -1.33
N PRO A 122 24.35 -1.89 -0.47
CA PRO A 122 23.84 -3.24 -0.78
C PRO A 122 22.34 -3.31 -1.11
N GLN A 123 21.60 -2.21 -0.92
CA GLN A 123 20.19 -2.02 -1.26
C GLN A 123 19.95 -1.79 -2.76
N ASP A 124 20.96 -1.33 -3.52
CA ASP A 124 20.91 -1.15 -4.97
C ASP A 124 21.08 -2.49 -5.72
N ALA A 125 21.54 -3.54 -5.04
CA ALA A 125 21.41 -4.89 -5.54
C ALA A 125 19.92 -5.24 -5.56
N HIS A 126 19.36 -5.61 -6.71
CA HIS A 126 17.96 -6.04 -6.83
C HIS A 126 17.68 -7.29 -5.96
N ILE A 127 17.39 -7.09 -4.68
CA ILE A 127 17.01 -8.14 -3.74
C ILE A 127 15.56 -8.55 -4.07
N VAL A 128 15.41 -9.61 -4.86
CA VAL A 128 14.12 -10.23 -5.17
C VAL A 128 13.75 -11.26 -4.10
N THR A 129 12.50 -11.31 -3.66
CA THR A 129 12.06 -12.36 -2.71
C THR A 129 12.34 -13.75 -3.28
N PRO A 130 13.17 -14.59 -2.61
CA PRO A 130 13.55 -15.91 -3.12
C PRO A 130 12.33 -16.82 -3.18
N LYS A 131 12.14 -17.54 -4.29
CA LYS A 131 11.00 -18.45 -4.49
C LYS A 131 11.40 -19.92 -4.49
N LYS A 132 12.69 -20.22 -4.61
CA LYS A 132 13.27 -21.58 -4.50
C LYS A 132 14.64 -21.53 -3.82
N SER A 133 15.09 -22.65 -3.25
CA SER A 133 16.41 -22.75 -2.62
C SER A 133 17.57 -22.33 -3.53
N GLY A 134 17.43 -22.53 -4.85
CA GLY A 134 18.41 -22.09 -5.84
C GLY A 134 18.61 -20.58 -5.92
N ASP A 135 17.61 -19.78 -5.56
CA ASP A 135 17.69 -18.32 -5.61
C ASP A 135 18.55 -17.77 -4.47
N LEU A 136 18.60 -18.48 -3.33
CA LEU A 136 19.42 -18.12 -2.17
C LEU A 136 20.92 -18.18 -2.46
N ARG A 137 21.34 -18.94 -3.48
CA ARG A 137 22.74 -18.98 -3.92
C ARG A 137 23.24 -17.65 -4.48
N ARG A 138 22.35 -16.84 -5.07
CA ARG A 138 22.67 -15.48 -5.54
C ARG A 138 22.93 -14.55 -4.37
N TYR A 139 22.13 -14.66 -3.32
CA TYR A 139 22.32 -13.90 -2.10
C TYR A 139 23.60 -14.30 -1.38
N ARG A 140 23.91 -15.60 -1.27
CA ARG A 140 25.15 -16.06 -0.63
C ARG A 140 26.41 -15.31 -1.11
N LYS A 141 26.55 -15.11 -2.43
CA LYS A 141 27.69 -14.40 -3.04
C LYS A 141 27.74 -12.91 -2.68
N LEU A 142 26.59 -12.26 -2.44
CA LEU A 142 26.52 -10.87 -1.99
C LEU A 142 27.02 -10.70 -0.55
N TRP A 143 26.88 -11.73 0.29
CA TRP A 143 27.31 -11.74 1.68
C TRP A 143 28.74 -12.30 1.88
N GLU A 144 29.44 -12.63 0.79
CA GLU A 144 30.82 -13.16 0.80
C GLU A 144 31.89 -12.04 0.77
N VAL A 145 31.52 -10.76 0.66
CA VAL A 145 32.49 -9.64 0.55
C VAL A 145 32.14 -8.47 1.47
N ARG A 146 32.96 -8.23 2.51
CA ARG A 146 33.66 -6.95 2.83
C ARG A 146 34.35 -7.01 4.22
N GLY A 147 35.59 -7.49 4.29
CA GLY A 147 36.52 -7.22 5.40
C GLY A 147 37.31 -8.42 5.94
N GLU A 148 38.55 -8.18 6.40
CA GLU A 148 39.45 -9.16 7.03
C GLU A 148 39.02 -9.59 8.45
N VAL A 149 37.94 -9.01 8.97
CA VAL A 149 37.38 -9.30 10.30
C VAL A 149 35.88 -9.55 10.15
N ASP A 150 35.52 -10.76 9.75
CA ASP A 150 34.13 -11.20 9.75
C ASP A 150 33.78 -11.72 11.15
N ASP A 151 32.95 -10.99 11.90
CA ASP A 151 32.37 -11.45 13.18
C ASP A 151 31.48 -12.70 13.04
N PHE A 152 31.16 -13.09 11.79
CA PHE A 152 30.20 -14.14 11.49
C PHE A 152 30.83 -15.24 10.64
N ASP A 153 31.06 -16.40 11.26
CA ASP A 153 31.73 -17.54 10.64
C ASP A 153 31.05 -17.99 9.32
N SER A 154 31.87 -18.26 8.31
CA SER A 154 31.46 -18.72 6.98
C SER A 154 30.64 -20.01 7.01
N VAL A 155 30.93 -20.92 7.95
CA VAL A 155 30.22 -22.19 8.12
C VAL A 155 28.81 -21.95 8.65
N SER A 156 28.69 -21.06 9.63
CA SER A 156 27.40 -20.66 10.21
C SER A 156 26.50 -19.98 9.19
N ARG A 157 27.05 -19.11 8.32
CA ARG A 157 26.31 -18.50 7.19
C ARG A 157 25.76 -19.56 6.24
N LYS A 158 26.61 -20.48 5.79
CA LYS A 158 26.22 -21.55 4.86
C LYS A 158 25.07 -22.39 5.44
N LEU A 159 25.18 -22.77 6.72
CA LEU A 159 24.15 -23.52 7.44
C LEU A 159 22.81 -22.78 7.49
N ILE A 160 22.82 -21.46 7.71
CA ILE A 160 21.59 -20.65 7.73
C ILE A 160 20.93 -20.68 6.35
N PHE A 161 21.68 -20.43 5.28
CA PHE A 161 21.12 -20.47 3.92
C PHE A 161 20.63 -21.86 3.52
N ASP A 162 21.33 -22.92 3.92
CA ASP A 162 20.90 -24.30 3.68
C ASP A 162 19.61 -24.64 4.45
N LYS A 163 19.49 -24.19 5.71
CA LYS A 163 18.27 -24.35 6.52
C LYS A 163 17.08 -23.61 5.90
N VAL A 164 17.29 -22.34 5.52
CA VAL A 164 16.25 -21.53 4.86
C VAL A 164 15.86 -22.15 3.52
N GLY A 165 16.82 -22.62 2.73
CA GLY A 165 16.58 -23.30 1.46
C GLY A 165 15.75 -24.57 1.62
N LYS A 166 16.11 -25.45 2.56
CA LYS A 166 15.35 -26.68 2.85
C LYS A 166 13.91 -26.37 3.27
N GLN A 167 13.72 -25.38 4.13
CA GLN A 167 12.39 -25.01 4.60
C GLN A 167 11.51 -24.49 3.46
N LEU A 168 12.10 -23.69 2.57
CA LEU A 168 11.41 -23.10 1.44
C LEU A 168 11.02 -24.15 0.40
N ASP A 169 11.90 -25.12 0.13
CA ASP A 169 11.58 -26.25 -0.75
C ASP A 169 10.49 -27.15 -0.14
N ALA A 170 10.49 -27.37 1.19
CA ALA A 170 9.44 -28.11 1.87
C ALA A 170 8.07 -27.40 1.76
N GLN A 171 8.03 -26.08 1.91
CA GLN A 171 6.82 -25.29 1.71
C GLN A 171 6.32 -25.35 0.26
N ASN A 172 7.22 -25.23 -0.71
CA ASN A 172 6.88 -25.37 -2.13
C ASN A 172 6.32 -26.75 -2.45
N PHE A 173 6.88 -27.81 -1.86
CA PHE A 173 6.35 -29.16 -2.01
C PHE A 173 4.94 -29.28 -1.41
N ALA A 174 4.72 -28.74 -0.21
CA ALA A 174 3.41 -28.73 0.43
C ALA A 174 2.38 -27.96 -0.42
N LEU A 175 2.76 -26.80 -0.95
CA LEU A 175 1.92 -26.01 -1.86
C LEU A 175 1.58 -26.77 -3.15
N ALA A 176 2.54 -27.49 -3.74
CA ALA A 176 2.29 -28.31 -4.92
C ALA A 176 1.36 -29.50 -4.61
N ALA A 177 1.51 -30.11 -3.43
CA ALA A 177 0.63 -31.20 -2.99
C ALA A 177 -0.81 -30.70 -2.79
N THR A 178 -0.99 -29.56 -2.11
CA THR A 178 -2.33 -28.97 -1.93
C THR A 178 -2.94 -28.58 -3.27
N GLN A 179 -2.17 -27.99 -4.19
CA GLN A 179 -2.65 -27.67 -5.54
C GLN A 179 -3.17 -28.91 -6.30
N ARG A 180 -2.50 -30.07 -6.19
CA ARG A 180 -2.99 -31.32 -6.79
C ARG A 180 -4.32 -31.77 -6.18
N THR A 181 -4.46 -31.67 -4.85
CA THR A 181 -5.73 -32.01 -4.19
C THR A 181 -6.86 -31.09 -4.65
N ILE A 182 -6.59 -29.78 -4.75
CA ILE A 182 -7.55 -28.80 -5.27
C ILE A 182 -7.96 -29.19 -6.70
N GLN A 183 -7.02 -29.46 -7.59
CA GLN A 183 -7.32 -29.89 -8.96
C GLN A 183 -8.18 -31.17 -9.00
N SER A 184 -7.90 -32.14 -8.13
CA SER A 184 -8.69 -33.38 -8.05
C SER A 184 -10.13 -33.12 -7.57
N LEU A 185 -10.30 -32.24 -6.57
CA LEU A 185 -11.61 -31.85 -6.04
C LEU A 185 -12.39 -31.02 -7.06
N GLU A 186 -11.73 -30.10 -7.76
CA GLU A 186 -12.33 -29.34 -8.86
C GLU A 186 -12.80 -30.26 -9.99
N ALA A 187 -12.03 -31.29 -10.33
CA ALA A 187 -12.44 -32.30 -11.29
C ALA A 187 -13.67 -33.09 -10.82
N GLN A 188 -13.73 -33.48 -9.54
CA GLN A 188 -14.93 -34.11 -8.96
C GLN A 188 -16.14 -33.17 -9.01
N VAL A 189 -15.97 -31.91 -8.62
CA VAL A 189 -17.02 -30.89 -8.67
C VAL A 189 -17.51 -30.67 -10.10
N ALA A 190 -16.63 -30.70 -11.09
CA ALA A 190 -17.00 -30.59 -12.51
C ALA A 190 -17.90 -31.76 -12.95
N LEU A 191 -17.69 -32.98 -12.44
CA LEU A 191 -18.55 -34.13 -12.70
C LEU A 191 -19.94 -33.97 -12.07
N TYR A 192 -20.04 -33.42 -10.86
CA TYR A 192 -21.32 -33.23 -10.16
C TYR A 192 -22.08 -31.96 -10.56
N LYS A 193 -21.42 -30.99 -11.20
CA LYS A 193 -22.08 -29.79 -11.70
C LYS A 193 -23.07 -30.15 -12.83
N PRO A 194 -24.35 -29.77 -12.72
CA PRO A 194 -25.35 -30.10 -13.73
C PRO A 194 -25.00 -29.45 -15.07
N VAL A 195 -25.07 -30.23 -16.15
CA VAL A 195 -24.85 -29.72 -17.51
C VAL A 195 -25.96 -28.73 -17.87
N SER A 196 -25.58 -27.57 -18.40
CA SER A 196 -26.55 -26.55 -18.80
C SER A 196 -27.44 -27.05 -19.94
N ARG A 197 -28.73 -26.77 -19.84
CA ARG A 197 -29.71 -27.16 -20.87
C ARG A 197 -29.46 -26.34 -22.13
N ALA A 198 -29.33 -26.98 -23.29
CA ALA A 198 -29.29 -26.26 -24.56
C ALA A 198 -30.69 -26.00 -25.10
N LYS A 199 -30.87 -24.84 -25.71
CA LYS A 199 -32.09 -24.49 -26.41
C LYS A 199 -32.15 -25.27 -27.72
N VAL A 200 -33.21 -26.08 -27.89
CA VAL A 200 -33.52 -26.74 -29.16
C VAL A 200 -34.07 -25.70 -30.12
N ARG A 201 -33.50 -25.59 -31.33
CA ARG A 201 -34.02 -24.69 -32.37
C ARG A 201 -35.27 -25.32 -32.99
N GLN A 202 -36.33 -24.53 -33.10
CA GLN A 202 -37.59 -24.95 -33.73
C GLN A 202 -37.65 -24.36 -35.13
N ASP A 203 -38.13 -25.13 -36.10
CA ASP A 203 -38.35 -24.62 -37.45
C ASP A 203 -39.67 -23.82 -37.52
N PRO A 204 -39.70 -22.65 -38.19
CA PRO A 204 -40.85 -21.74 -38.14
C PRO A 204 -42.17 -22.31 -38.69
N ASN A 205 -42.07 -23.34 -39.53
CA ASN A 205 -43.22 -23.95 -40.19
C ASN A 205 -43.76 -25.19 -39.44
N GLU A 206 -43.09 -25.64 -38.37
CA GLU A 206 -43.57 -26.73 -37.53
C GLU A 206 -44.20 -26.18 -36.25
N ARG A 207 -45.41 -26.66 -35.91
CA ARG A 207 -46.14 -26.21 -34.70
C ARG A 207 -45.50 -26.68 -33.39
N PHE A 208 -44.76 -27.79 -33.41
CA PHE A 208 -44.11 -28.39 -32.26
C PHE A 208 -42.75 -28.97 -32.63
N VAL A 209 -41.82 -29.02 -31.67
CA VAL A 209 -40.50 -29.63 -31.84
C VAL A 209 -40.61 -31.13 -31.84
N GLN A 210 -40.00 -31.77 -32.82
CA GLN A 210 -39.94 -33.23 -32.89
C GLN A 210 -39.09 -33.82 -31.75
N ILE A 211 -39.53 -34.95 -31.21
CA ILE A 211 -38.85 -35.62 -30.08
C ILE A 211 -37.44 -36.07 -30.47
N GLU A 212 -37.21 -36.42 -31.73
CA GLU A 212 -35.91 -36.86 -32.24
C GLU A 212 -34.87 -35.75 -32.17
N THR A 213 -35.23 -34.51 -32.52
CA THR A 213 -34.33 -33.35 -32.44
C THR A 213 -34.00 -33.01 -30.98
N ILE A 214 -34.96 -33.20 -30.07
CA ILE A 214 -34.74 -33.08 -28.62
C ILE A 214 -33.76 -34.15 -28.12
N MET A 215 -33.91 -35.40 -28.54
CA MET A 215 -33.02 -36.49 -28.13
C MET A 215 -31.62 -36.35 -28.72
N ARG A 216 -31.51 -35.89 -29.97
CA ARG A 216 -30.24 -35.60 -30.65
C ARG A 216 -29.50 -34.45 -29.97
N THR A 217 -30.19 -33.34 -29.69
CA THR A 217 -29.60 -32.20 -28.97
C THR A 217 -29.19 -32.57 -27.53
N LYS A 218 -29.97 -33.39 -26.82
CA LYS A 218 -29.55 -33.93 -25.51
C LYS A 218 -28.26 -34.76 -25.60
N LYS A 219 -28.16 -35.64 -26.60
CA LYS A 219 -26.93 -36.44 -26.84
C LYS A 219 -25.75 -35.54 -27.20
N GLU A 220 -25.93 -34.53 -28.04
CA GLU A 220 -24.88 -33.57 -28.40
C GLU A 220 -24.43 -32.70 -27.22
N VAL A 221 -25.34 -32.28 -26.35
CA VAL A 221 -25.02 -31.52 -25.13
C VAL A 221 -24.25 -32.37 -24.12
N ALA A 222 -24.60 -33.65 -23.99
CA ALA A 222 -23.87 -34.59 -23.14
C ALA A 222 -22.50 -34.99 -23.72
N ALA A 223 -22.37 -35.05 -25.06
CA ALA A 223 -21.12 -35.38 -25.74
C ALA A 223 -20.16 -34.19 -25.91
N ARG A 224 -20.65 -32.94 -25.76
CA ARG A 224 -19.75 -31.78 -25.70
C ARG A 224 -18.90 -31.92 -24.44
N PRO A 225 -17.56 -31.92 -24.53
CA PRO A 225 -16.74 -31.78 -23.35
C PRO A 225 -17.22 -30.51 -22.64
N GLN A 226 -17.58 -30.62 -21.36
CA GLN A 226 -17.90 -29.47 -20.53
C GLN A 226 -16.82 -28.46 -20.80
N ARG A 227 -17.21 -27.29 -21.36
CA ARG A 227 -16.26 -26.21 -21.60
C ARG A 227 -15.50 -26.07 -20.30
N GLN A 228 -14.21 -26.35 -20.35
CA GLN A 228 -13.30 -25.91 -19.31
C GLN A 228 -13.72 -24.48 -19.03
N ILE A 229 -14.10 -24.20 -17.79
CA ILE A 229 -14.30 -22.84 -17.35
C ILE A 229 -12.99 -22.16 -17.71
N THR A 230 -13.00 -21.37 -18.77
CA THR A 230 -11.89 -20.48 -19.07
C THR A 230 -11.96 -19.39 -18.01
N GLU A 231 -11.56 -19.73 -16.78
CA GLU A 231 -10.93 -18.81 -15.85
C GLU A 231 -9.52 -18.53 -16.36
N SER A 232 -9.49 -17.98 -17.57
CA SER A 232 -8.43 -17.17 -18.14
C SER A 232 -9.05 -16.58 -19.40
N THR A 233 -9.91 -15.58 -19.22
CA THR A 233 -9.82 -14.42 -20.11
C THR A 233 -8.42 -13.85 -19.91
N THR A 234 -7.44 -14.50 -20.52
CA THR A 234 -6.32 -13.80 -21.12
C THR A 234 -7.01 -12.88 -22.13
N VAL A 235 -7.08 -11.60 -21.77
CA VAL A 235 -7.40 -10.53 -22.70
C VAL A 235 -6.64 -10.84 -23.99
N PRO A 236 -7.28 -10.85 -25.19
CA PRO A 236 -6.51 -10.94 -26.42
C PRO A 236 -5.62 -9.71 -26.44
N GLY A 237 -4.35 -9.94 -26.09
CA GLY A 237 -3.32 -8.93 -26.17
C GLY A 237 -3.32 -8.42 -27.60
N ILE A 238 -3.59 -7.13 -27.74
CA ILE A 238 -3.15 -6.37 -28.90
C ILE A 238 -1.69 -6.78 -29.11
N SER A 239 -1.35 -7.37 -30.26
CA SER A 239 0.04 -7.71 -30.56
C SER A 239 0.87 -6.45 -30.32
N GLU A 240 2.00 -6.57 -29.65
CA GLU A 240 2.84 -5.43 -29.23
C GLU A 240 3.14 -4.45 -30.38
N ALA A 241 3.21 -4.95 -31.62
CA ALA A 241 3.32 -4.17 -32.85
C ALA A 241 2.10 -3.29 -33.18
N ALA A 242 0.89 -3.76 -32.89
CA ALA A 242 -0.36 -3.01 -33.10
C ALA A 242 -0.55 -1.91 -32.03
N PHE A 243 -0.06 -2.12 -30.80
CA PHE A 243 -0.03 -1.09 -29.78
C PHE A 243 1.01 0.00 -30.09
N ALA A 244 2.20 -0.39 -30.55
CA ALA A 244 3.23 0.55 -31.00
C ALA A 244 2.79 1.39 -32.20
N SER A 245 2.08 0.80 -33.17
CA SER A 245 1.51 1.50 -34.33
C SER A 245 0.47 2.55 -33.94
N MET A 246 -0.34 2.30 -32.90
CA MET A 246 -1.34 3.25 -32.40
C MET A 246 -0.72 4.40 -31.60
N CYS A 247 0.43 4.19 -30.95
CA CYS A 247 1.14 5.24 -30.24
C CYS A 247 1.90 6.21 -31.16
N SER A 248 2.28 5.80 -32.36
CA SER A 248 2.94 6.67 -33.35
C SER A 248 1.98 7.55 -34.16
N GLU A 249 0.67 7.29 -34.13
CA GLU A 249 -0.33 8.03 -34.91
C GLU A 249 -0.83 9.31 -34.20
N PHE A 250 -0.41 9.55 -32.96
CA PHE A 250 -0.76 10.76 -32.17
C PHE A 250 0.44 11.65 -31.84
N GLN A 251 1.45 11.67 -32.70
CA GLN A 251 2.52 12.70 -32.70
C GLN A 251 2.63 13.35 -34.08
N LEU A 252 1.67 14.22 -34.38
CA LEU A 252 1.85 15.43 -35.19
C LEU A 252 1.27 16.60 -34.42
#